data_AF-J7L635-F1
#
_entry.id   AF-J7L635-F1
#
_cell.length_a   1.000
_cell.length_b   1.000
_cell.length_c   1.000
_cell.angle_alpha   90.00
_cell.angle_beta   90.00
_cell.angle_gamma   90.00
#
_symmetry.space_group_name_H-M   'P 1'
#
loop_
_entity.id
_entity.type
_entity.pdbx_description
1 polymer ?
#
loop_
_entity_poly.entity_id
_entity_poly.type
_entity_poly.pdbx_seq_one_letter_code
_entity_poly.pdbx_strand_id
1 'polypeptide(L)' 'MRGRLVHRITRDDVGRRVSLRITLPEGGFTDIVGVVESWSEGILTVRRRDESTVEVAENAIVASRVVPPVPPRRRGERP' A
#
# COMPACT_ATOMS: atom_id res chain seq x y z
N MET A 1 3.79 -22.69 4.28
CA MET A 1 3.10 -21.69 5.11
C MET A 1 2.00 -21.05 4.29
N ARG A 2 0.72 -21.16 4.69
CA ARG A 2 -0.40 -20.54 3.96
C ARG A 2 -0.59 -19.11 4.48
N GLY A 3 -0.09 -18.14 3.74
CA GLY A 3 -0.35 -16.73 4.00
C GLY A 3 -1.83 -16.44 3.74
N ARG A 4 -2.57 -16.10 4.80
CA ARG A 4 -3.96 -15.63 4.71
C ARG A 4 -4.00 -14.41 3.79
N LEU A 5 -4.83 -14.45 2.76
CA LEU A 5 -5.11 -13.32 1.89
C LEU A 5 -5.71 -12.19 2.74
N VAL A 6 -4.94 -11.13 3.04
CA VAL A 6 -5.37 -10.11 4.01
C VAL A 6 -6.21 -9.00 3.36
N HIS A 7 -6.05 -8.75 2.07
CA HIS A 7 -6.92 -7.90 1.24
C HIS A 7 -6.46 -8.03 -0.22
N ARG A 8 -7.35 -7.82 -1.18
CA ARG A 8 -7.00 -7.62 -2.59
C ARG A 8 -7.30 -6.16 -2.89
N ILE A 9 -6.26 -5.35 -3.10
CA ILE A 9 -6.45 -3.99 -3.60
C ILE A 9 -7.14 -4.12 -4.96
N THR A 10 -7.93 -3.12 -5.31
CA THR A 10 -8.62 -2.98 -6.59
C THR A 10 -8.43 -1.57 -7.13
N ARG A 11 -8.96 -1.29 -8.33
CA ARG A 11 -8.95 0.08 -8.88
C ARG A 11 -9.71 1.07 -7.99
N ASP A 12 -10.67 0.62 -7.19
CA ASP A 12 -11.42 1.46 -6.25
C ASP A 12 -10.56 1.98 -5.09
N ASP A 13 -9.36 1.43 -4.93
CA ASP A 13 -8.41 1.85 -3.90
C ASP A 13 -7.47 2.97 -4.35
N VAL A 14 -7.61 3.46 -5.58
CA VAL A 14 -6.91 4.68 -6.03
C VAL A 14 -7.25 5.85 -5.10
N GLY A 15 -6.23 6.59 -4.70
CA GLY A 15 -6.30 7.67 -3.70
C GLY A 15 -6.25 7.18 -2.25
N ARG A 16 -6.32 5.87 -1.98
CA ARG A 16 -6.24 5.32 -0.62
C ARG A 16 -4.80 5.02 -0.23
N ARG A 17 -4.49 5.19 1.06
CA ARG A 17 -3.23 4.74 1.63
C ARG A 17 -3.26 3.23 1.83
N VAL A 18 -2.23 2.54 1.39
CA VAL A 18 -2.11 1.08 1.46
C VAL A 18 -0.76 0.67 2.02
N SER A 19 -0.69 -0.57 2.51
CA SER A 19 0.54 -1.30 2.76
C SER A 19 0.57 -2.51 1.82
N LEU A 20 1.64 -2.64 1.05
CA LEU A 20 1.90 -3.73 0.12
C LEU A 20 3.07 -4.54 0.64
N ARG A 21 2.92 -5.86 0.69
CA ARG A 21 4.06 -6.77 0.78
C ARG A 21 4.35 -7.34 -0.60
N ILE A 22 5.57 -7.15 -1.07
CA ILE A 22 6.00 -7.62 -2.39
C ILE A 22 7.13 -8.64 -2.25
N THR A 23 7.20 -9.56 -3.19
CA THR A 23 8.38 -10.44 -3.34
C THR A 23 9.43 -9.76 -4.21
N LEU A 24 10.70 -10.02 -3.91
CA LEU A 24 11.83 -9.50 -4.68
C LEU A 24 12.35 -10.57 -5.65
N PRO A 25 12.84 -10.20 -6.84
CA PRO A 25 13.40 -11.15 -7.81
C PRO A 25 14.53 -12.02 -7.25
N GLU A 26 15.39 -11.44 -6.40
CA GLU A 26 16.49 -12.13 -5.71
C GLU A 26 16.02 -13.03 -4.54
N GLY A 27 14.72 -13.03 -4.24
CA GLY A 27 14.12 -13.73 -3.13
C GLY A 27 13.86 -12.84 -1.91
N GLY A 28 12.98 -13.32 -1.03
CA GLY A 28 12.53 -12.56 0.15
C GLY A 28 11.38 -11.61 -0.14
N PHE A 29 11.12 -10.72 0.82
CA PHE A 29 9.97 -9.82 0.81
C PHE A 29 10.36 -8.43 1.31
N THR A 30 9.68 -7.41 0.80
CA THR A 30 9.73 -6.04 1.34
C THR A 30 8.33 -5.45 1.44
N ASP A 31 8.18 -4.47 2.33
CA ASP A 31 6.92 -3.80 2.58
C ASP A 31 6.99 -2.34 2.07
N ILE A 32 5.98 -1.93 1.32
CA ILE A 32 5.81 -0.58 0.77
C ILE A 32 4.55 0.03 1.37
N VAL A 33 4.66 1.25 1.90
CA VAL A 33 3.50 2.02 2.38
C VAL A 33 3.41 3.33 1.61
N GLY A 34 2.24 3.61 1.05
CA GLY A 34 2.01 4.82 0.28
C GLY A 34 0.55 4.95 -0.17
N VAL A 35 0.26 5.96 -0.98
CA VAL A 35 -1.05 6.18 -1.60
C VAL A 35 -1.04 5.57 -3.00
N VAL A 36 -2.06 4.79 -3.35
CA VAL A 36 -2.23 4.29 -4.72
C VAL A 36 -2.58 5.48 -5.62
N GLU A 37 -1.74 5.79 -6.60
CA GLU A 37 -1.99 6.87 -7.56
C GLU A 37 -2.71 6.36 -8.80
N SER A 38 -2.35 5.16 -9.26
CA SER A 38 -2.98 4.53 -10.40
C SER A 38 -2.85 3.00 -10.32
N TRP A 39 -3.73 2.33 -11.07
CA TRP A 39 -3.61 0.92 -11.37
C TRP A 39 -4.13 0.66 -12.78
N SER A 40 -3.20 0.30 -13.66
CA SER A 40 -3.47 -0.06 -15.05
C SER A 40 -2.52 -1.16 -15.49
N GLU A 41 -2.93 -1.99 -16.45
CA GLU A 41 -2.05 -2.99 -17.08
C GLU A 41 -1.30 -3.92 -16.08
N GLY A 42 -1.93 -4.22 -14.93
CA GLY A 42 -1.32 -5.05 -13.89
C GLY A 42 -0.16 -4.38 -13.13
N ILE A 43 0.02 -3.07 -13.25
CA ILE A 43 1.01 -2.28 -12.50
C ILE A 43 0.27 -1.32 -11.56
N LEU A 44 0.65 -1.32 -10.28
CA LEU A 44 0.23 -0.33 -9.29
C LEU A 44 1.32 0.73 -9.15
N THR A 45 0.94 1.99 -9.28
CA THR A 45 1.80 3.13 -8.98
C THR A 45 1.47 3.63 -7.58
N VAL A 46 2.45 3.64 -6.69
CA VAL A 46 2.29 4.03 -5.29
C VAL A 46 3.21 5.20 -4.97
N ARG A 47 2.62 6.32 -4.54
CA ARG A 47 3.39 7.45 -4.00
C ARG A 47 3.64 7.27 -2.52
N ARG A 48 4.92 7.29 -2.15
CA ARG A 48 5.41 7.18 -0.80
C ARG A 48 5.33 8.53 -0.09
N ARG A 49 5.61 8.51 1.22
CA ARG A 49 5.55 9.69 2.08
C ARG A 49 6.57 10.77 1.69
N ASP A 50 7.71 10.36 1.14
CA ASP A 50 8.78 11.23 0.66
C ASP A 50 8.51 11.79 -0.75
N GLU A 51 7.27 11.68 -1.24
CA GLU A 51 6.85 12.06 -2.59
C GLU A 51 7.49 11.26 -3.72
N SER A 52 8.33 10.26 -3.41
CA SER A 52 8.80 9.31 -4.41
C SER A 52 7.68 8.37 -4.84
N THR A 53 7.73 7.98 -6.11
CA THR A 53 6.77 7.02 -6.68
C THR A 53 7.47 5.70 -6.97
N VAL A 54 6.78 4.60 -6.66
CA VAL A 54 7.23 3.24 -6.97
C VAL A 54 6.16 2.51 -7.77
N GLU A 55 6.59 1.79 -8.78
CA GLU A 55 5.75 0.89 -9.56
C GLU A 55 5.90 -0.54 -9.03
N VAL A 56 4.77 -1.22 -8.88
CA VAL A 56 4.70 -2.57 -8.33
C VAL A 56 3.85 -3.42 -9.26
N ALA A 57 4.44 -4.50 -9.79
CA ALA A 57 3.68 -5.46 -10.59
C ALA A 57 2.69 -6.24 -9.70
N GLU A 58 1.46 -6.43 -10.18
CA GLU A 58 0.38 -7.13 -9.46
C GLU A 58 0.82 -8.54 -9.04
N ASN A 59 1.57 -9.23 -9.90
CA ASN A 59 2.08 -10.58 -9.63
C ASN A 59 3.16 -10.64 -8.54
N ALA A 60 3.82 -9.52 -8.23
CA ALA A 60 4.81 -9.45 -7.16
C ALA A 60 4.17 -9.23 -5.78
N ILE A 61 2.90 -8.79 -5.73
CA ILE A 61 2.18 -8.50 -4.50
C ILE A 61 1.71 -9.82 -3.87
N VAL A 62 2.26 -10.15 -2.69
CA VAL A 62 1.89 -11.36 -1.94
C VAL A 62 0.90 -11.09 -0.82
N ALA A 63 0.81 -9.84 -0.36
CA ALA A 63 -0.22 -9.39 0.56
C ALA A 63 -0.46 -7.90 0.42
N SER A 64 -1.68 -7.46 0.71
CA SER A 64 -2.02 -6.04 0.72
C SER A 64 -3.01 -5.73 1.83
N ARG A 65 -3.06 -4.46 2.24
CA ARG A 65 -4.05 -3.93 3.18
C ARG A 65 -4.24 -2.43 2.98
N VAL A 66 -5.49 -1.98 3.01
CA VAL A 66 -5.79 -0.54 3.10
C VAL A 66 -5.52 -0.04 4.52
N VAL A 67 -4.74 1.04 4.61
CA VAL A 67 -4.33 1.69 5.85
C VAL A 67 -5.16 2.97 6.02
N PRO A 68 -5.97 3.10 7.07
CA PRO A 68 -6.67 4.35 7.35
C PRO A 68 -5.69 5.52 7.52
N PRO A 69 -6.06 6.75 7.12
CA PRO A 69 -5.27 7.93 7.44
C PRO A 69 -5.11 8.05 8.96
N VAL A 70 -4.00 8.65 9.40
CA VAL A 70 -3.75 8.89 10.83
C VAL A 70 -4.92 9.72 11.37
N PRO A 71 -5.60 9.28 12.44
CA PRO A 71 -6.69 10.04 13.03
C PRO A 71 -6.23 11.46 13.37
N PRO A 72 -7.07 12.49 13.16
CA PRO A 72 -6.72 13.86 13.51
C PRO A 72 -6.31 13.92 14.98
N ARG A 73 -5.19 14.58 15.27
CA ARG A 73 -4.71 14.77 16.64
C ARG A 73 -5.77 15.54 17.41
N ARG A 74 -6.35 14.93 18.46
CA ARG A 74 -7.20 15.64 19.40
C ARG A 74 -6.35 16.74 20.04
N ARG A 75 -6.61 18.00 19.66
CA ARG A 75 -6.08 19.15 20.39
C ARG A 75 -6.80 19.12 21.75
N GLY A 76 -6.04 18.89 22.82
CA GLY A 76 -6.60 18.82 24.17
C GLY A 76 -7.39 20.08 24.47
N GLU A 77 -8.65 19.90 24.84
CA GLU A 77 -9.44 20.90 25.52
C GLU A 77 -8.72 21.20 26.83
N ARG A 78 -8.23 22.44 26.98
CA ARG A 78 -7.80 22.95 28.29
C ARG A 78 -8.95 23.81 28.81
N PRO A 79 -9.45 23.55 30.03
CA PRO A 79 -10.07 24.60 30.83
C PRO A 79 -9.04 25.68 31.18
#